data_AF-A0AAU3ZKD0-F1
#
_entry.id   AF-A0AAU3ZKD0-F1
#
_cell.length_a   1.000
_cell.length_b   1.000
_cell.length_c   1.000
_cell.angle_alpha   90.00
_cell.angle_beta   90.00
_cell.angle_gamma   90.00
#
_symmetry.space_group_name_H-M   'P 1'
#
loop_
_entity.id
_entity.type
_entity.pdbx_description
1 polymer ?
#
loop_
_entity_poly.entity_id
_entity_poly.type
_entity_poly.pdbx_seq_one_letter_code
_entity_poly.pdbx_strand_id
1 'polypeptide(L)' 'MKWTRDRCAANDLELVRVENLNDRCPEEQWTDFSLTRFTVARSESASLDGRALPTGLPPTATRAARRGPNGRRKTA' A
#
# COMPACT_ATOMS: atom_id res chain seq x y z
N MET A 1 -3.43 -18.96 -11.00
CA MET A 1 -4.70 -18.22 -10.77
C MET A 1 -5.87 -19.09 -10.34
N LYS A 2 -6.02 -20.33 -10.82
CA LYS A 2 -7.14 -21.23 -10.46
C LYS A 2 -7.32 -21.38 -8.94
N TRP A 3 -6.24 -21.74 -8.21
CA TRP A 3 -6.27 -21.87 -6.75
C TRP A 3 -6.80 -20.62 -6.02
N THR A 4 -6.36 -19.42 -6.42
CA THR A 4 -6.84 -18.16 -5.82
C THR A 4 -8.32 -17.95 -6.05
N ARG A 5 -8.82 -18.20 -7.26
CA ARG A 5 -10.24 -18.07 -7.59
C ARG A 5 -11.10 -19.10 -6.86
N ASP A 6 -10.64 -20.35 -6.81
CA ASP A 6 -11.33 -21.43 -6.10
C ASP A 6 -11.42 -21.11 -4.60
N ARG A 7 -10.35 -20.53 -4.03
CA ARG A 7 -10.34 -20.09 -2.62
C ARG A 7 -11.28 -18.91 -2.38
N CYS A 8 -11.38 -17.97 -3.30
CA CYS A 8 -12.34 -16.86 -3.20
C CYS A 8 -13.79 -17.38 -3.23
N ALA A 9 -14.12 -18.22 -4.23
CA ALA A 9 -15.45 -18.79 -4.38
C ALA A 9 -15.88 -19.61 -3.16
N ALA A 10 -14.96 -20.37 -2.56
CA ALA A 10 -15.24 -21.12 -1.33
C ALA A 10 -15.50 -20.25 -0.08
N ASN A 11 -15.34 -18.92 -0.15
CA ASN A 11 -15.50 -17.99 0.97
C ASN A 11 -16.47 -16.84 0.66
N ASP A 12 -17.31 -16.97 -0.37
CA ASP A 12 -18.22 -15.92 -0.85
C ASP A 12 -17.48 -14.61 -1.18
N LEU A 13 -16.29 -14.76 -1.75
CA LEU A 13 -15.44 -13.69 -2.23
C LEU A 13 -15.27 -13.79 -3.74
N GLU A 14 -15.07 -12.63 -4.35
CA GLU A 14 -14.73 -12.50 -5.75
C GLU A 14 -13.39 -11.81 -5.92
N LEU A 15 -12.64 -12.28 -6.92
CA LEU A 15 -11.40 -11.64 -7.33
C LEU A 15 -11.74 -10.47 -8.25
N VAL A 16 -11.62 -9.26 -7.71
CA VAL A 16 -12.05 -8.02 -8.37
C VAL A 16 -10.93 -7.40 -9.20
N ARG A 17 -9.67 -7.51 -8.75
CA ARG A 17 -8.53 -6.94 -9.48
C ARG A 17 -7.24 -7.72 -9.25
N VAL A 18 -6.44 -7.80 -10.31
CA VAL A 18 -5.10 -8.39 -10.31
C VAL A 18 -4.14 -7.34 -10.83
N GLU A 19 -3.08 -7.06 -10.06
CA GLU A 19 -2.04 -6.13 -10.47
C GLU A 19 -0.67 -6.78 -10.34
N ASN A 20 0.16 -6.68 -11.39
CA ASN A 20 1.58 -6.92 -11.26
C ASN A 20 2.26 -5.60 -10.84
N LEU A 21 2.94 -5.60 -9.70
CA LEU A 21 3.62 -4.41 -9.21
C LEU A 21 4.88 -4.09 -10.00
N ASN A 22 5.48 -5.08 -10.66
CA ASN A 22 6.64 -4.85 -11.52
C ASN A 22 6.31 -3.96 -12.72
N ASP A 23 5.08 -4.02 -13.22
CA ASP A 23 4.63 -3.16 -14.33
C ASP A 23 4.61 -1.67 -13.93
N ARG A 24 4.54 -1.37 -12.63
CA ARG A 24 4.49 0.00 -12.10
C ARG A 24 5.86 0.58 -11.75
N CYS A 25 6.90 -0.26 -11.59
CA CYS A 25 8.27 0.15 -11.34
C CYS A 25 9.21 -0.56 -12.32
N PRO A 26 9.21 -0.15 -13.60
CA PRO A 26 10.11 -0.74 -14.60
C PRO A 26 11.59 -0.48 -14.28
N GLU A 27 11.88 0.60 -13.54
CA GLU A 27 13.23 1.03 -13.12
C GLU A 27 13.83 0.16 -12.01
N GLU A 28 12.97 -0.43 -11.16
CA GLU A 28 13.35 -1.23 -10.00
C GLU A 28 12.86 -2.68 -10.15
N GLN A 29 12.70 -3.15 -11.38
CA GLN A 29 12.27 -4.52 -11.67
C GLN A 29 13.04 -5.49 -10.79
N TRP A 30 12.34 -6.08 -9.83
CA TRP A 30 12.91 -7.04 -8.91
C TRP A 30 13.19 -8.32 -9.70
N THR A 31 14.43 -8.46 -10.17
CA THR A 31 14.86 -9.61 -10.99
C THR A 31 14.70 -10.94 -10.26
N ASP A 32 14.74 -10.92 -8.93
CA ASP A 32 14.71 -12.12 -8.10
C ASP A 32 13.28 -12.61 -7.80
N PHE A 33 12.26 -11.75 -7.90
CA PHE A 33 10.88 -12.14 -7.61
C PHE A 33 9.83 -11.22 -8.24
N SER A 34 8.67 -11.79 -8.55
CA SER A 34 7.52 -11.02 -9.02
C SER A 34 6.50 -10.81 -7.90
N LEU A 35 6.13 -9.54 -7.63
CA LEU A 35 5.07 -9.20 -6.70
C LEU A 35 3.76 -8.93 -7.44
N THR A 36 2.76 -9.79 -7.23
CA THR A 36 1.40 -9.62 -7.76
C THR A 36 0.43 -9.36 -6.60
N ARG A 37 -0.36 -8.29 -6.70
CA ARG A 37 -1.41 -7.95 -5.73
C ARG A 37 -2.77 -8.43 -6.21
N PHE A 38 -3.45 -9.19 -5.35
CA PHE A 38 -4.82 -9.63 -5.55
C PHE A 38 -5.76 -8.81 -4.69
N THR A 39 -6.82 -8.31 -5.32
CA THR A 39 -7.86 -7.50 -4.69
C THR A 39 -9.13 -8.33 -4.69
N VAL A 40 -9.60 -8.73 -3.51
CA VAL A 40 -10.85 -9.48 -3.34
C VAL A 40 -11.91 -8.61 -2.66
N ALA A 41 -13.17 -8.92 -2.91
CA ALA A 41 -14.34 -8.32 -2.25
C ALA A 41 -15.41 -9.40 -2.02
N ARG A 42 -16.39 -9.11 -1.16
CA ARG A 42 -17.59 -9.95 -1.03
C ARG A 42 -18.39 -9.89 -2.32
N SER A 43 -18.88 -11.03 -2.78
CA SER A 43 -19.66 -11.12 -4.03
C SER A 43 -20.84 -10.14 -4.09
N GLU A 44 -21.53 -9.95 -2.96
CA GLU A 44 -22.71 -9.06 -2.86
C GLU A 44 -22.38 -7.56 -2.96
N SER A 45 -21.12 -7.18 -2.76
CA SER A 45 -20.65 -5.79 -2.74
C SER A 45 -19.37 -5.61 -3.56
N ALA A 46 -19.19 -6.44 -4.59
CA ALA A 46 -18.03 -6.43 -5.47
C ALA A 46 -18.04 -5.21 -6.42
N SER A 47 -18.02 -4.01 -5.87
CA SER A 47 -17.84 -2.76 -6.62
C SER A 47 -16.48 -2.15 -6.30
N LEU A 48 -15.78 -1.69 -7.34
CA LEU A 48 -14.52 -0.96 -7.22
C LEU A 48 -14.74 0.55 -6.99
N ASP A 49 -15.96 1.06 -7.17
CA ASP A 49 -16.26 2.50 -7.27
C ASP A 49 -16.13 3.29 -5.95
N GLY A 50 -15.77 2.64 -4.84
CA GLY A 50 -15.44 3.30 -3.57
C GLY A 50 -14.05 2.96 -3.01
N ARG A 51 -13.27 2.13 -3.72
CA ARG A 51 -12.00 1.61 -3.22
C ARG A 51 -10.85 2.52 -3.63
N ALA A 52 -10.73 3.67 -2.97
CA ALA A 52 -9.43 4.33 -2.91
C ALA A 52 -8.43 3.31 -2.33
N LEU A 53 -7.31 3.06 -3.02
CA LEU A 53 -6.20 2.36 -2.37
C LEU A 53 -5.94 3.09 -1.05
N PRO A 54 -5.69 2.39 0.06
CA PRO A 54 -4.95 3.02 1.12
C PRO A 54 -3.60 3.36 0.49
N THR A 55 -3.45 4.59 0.00
CA THR A 55 -2.16 5.21 -0.24
C THR A 55 -1.52 5.26 1.13
N GLY A 56 -0.91 4.14 1.52
CA GLY A 56 -0.28 3.89 2.82
C GLY A 56 0.99 4.68 3.00
N LEU A 57 1.04 5.89 2.44
CA LEU A 57 2.03 6.86 2.83
C LEU A 57 1.42 7.56 4.05
N PRO A 58 1.97 7.33 5.26
CA PRO A 58 1.62 8.18 6.38
C PRO A 58 1.82 9.64 5.93
N PRO A 59 0.92 10.58 6.27
CA PRO A 59 1.15 11.97 5.96
C PRO A 59 2.54 12.31 6.47
N THR A 60 3.41 12.79 5.57
CA THR A 60 4.78 13.19 5.90
C THR A 60 4.71 14.02 7.17
N ALA A 61 5.16 13.44 8.29
CA ALA A 61 5.16 14.16 9.55
C ALA A 61 6.08 15.35 9.34
N THR A 62 5.50 16.55 9.19
CA THR A 62 6.23 17.80 9.13
C THR A 62 7.00 17.87 10.44
N ARG A 63 8.26 17.46 10.41
CA ARG A 63 9.15 17.50 11.56
C ARG A 63 9.33 18.96 11.89
N ALA A 64 8.49 19.48 12.79
CA ALA A 64 8.66 20.79 13.37
C ALA A 64 10.11 20.85 13.87
N ALA A 65 10.91 21.72 13.26
CA ALA A 65 12.30 21.91 13.61
C ALA A 65 12.34 22.22 15.10
N ARG A 66 12.85 21.26 15.90
CA ARG A 66 13.19 21.52 17.30
C ARG A 66 14.21 22.65 17.28
N ARG A 67 13.77 23.87 17.59
CA ARG A 67 14.65 24.96 17.99
C ARG A 67 15.48 24.42 19.16
N GLY A 68 16.76 24.18 18.90
CA GLY A 68 17.72 23.82 19.93
C GLY A 68 17.73 24.88 21.04
N PRO A 69 18.00 24.50 22.30
CA PRO A 69 18.08 25.45 23.39
C PRO A 69 19.23 26.42 23.11
N ASN A 70 18.89 27.71 23.06
CA ASN A 70 19.83 28.79 22.83
C ASN A 70 20.86 28.80 23.95
N GLY A 71 22.08 28.34 23.66
CA GLY A 71 23.21 28.42 24.57
C GLY A 71 23.57 29.88 24.82
N ARG A 72 23.22 30.40 26.00
CA ARG A 72 23.83 31.63 26.52
C ARG A 72 24.13 31.47 28.01
N ARG A 73 25.23 30.77 28.29
CA ARG A 73 25.99 31.01 29.52
C ARG A 73 26.51 32.45 29.45
N LYS A 74 25.98 33.34 30.29
CA LYS A 74 26.62 34.61 30.61
C LYS A 74 27.54 34.37 31.80
N THR A 75 28.84 34.49 31.56
CA THR A 75 29.85 34.79 32.57
C THR A 75 29.85 36.30 32.83
N ALA A 76 29.67 36.68 34.09
CA ALA A 76 30.27 37.85 34.74
C ALA A 76 30.16 37.62 36.25
#